data_AF-A0A7Y0P2Y4-F1
#
_entry.id   AF-A0A7Y0P2Y4-F1
#
_cell.length_a   1.000
_cell.length_b   1.000
_cell.length_c   1.000
_cell.angle_alpha   90.00
_cell.angle_beta   90.00
_cell.angle_gamma   90.00
#
_symmetry.space_group_name_H-M   'P 1'
#
loop_
_entity.id
_entity.type
_entity.pdbx_description
1 polymer ?
#
loop_
_entity_poly.entity_id
_entity_poly.type
_entity_poly.pdbx_seq_one_letter_code
_entity_poly.pdbx_strand_id
1 'polypeptide(L)'
;MRGRTLLALPALALLLAGCGIRPTEVPTDFGGAPSRVPCSLTQPDQATQAERGVPVQVFLLCGSSLATVDRVVRVPEGTADARRRVIVAQGLLEQLAAQPSASEQAAGYTTHVPRGLTVAGPHPKDPEDTLRLGAAPAALSAYALAQIVCTLSDSAAAEGDGSVVLGGPDAAAPRRYECTDDLRSRPGTTKPPSTEATAE
;
A
#
# COMPACT_ATOMS: atom_id res chain seq x y z
N MET A 1 87.04 42.36 -15.67
CA MET A 1 85.62 42.61 -15.30
C MET A 1 84.85 41.32 -15.54
N ARG A 2 84.72 40.46 -14.51
CA ARG A 2 83.49 40.26 -13.70
C ARG A 2 82.23 39.95 -14.53
N GLY A 3 81.89 38.66 -14.59
CA GLY A 3 80.56 38.16 -14.92
C GLY A 3 80.20 37.01 -13.99
N ARG A 4 79.88 37.35 -12.73
CA ARG A 4 79.23 36.46 -11.75
C ARG A 4 77.79 36.26 -12.20
N THR A 5 77.36 35.01 -12.35
CA THR A 5 76.03 34.50 -11.93
C THR A 5 75.80 33.16 -12.62
N LEU A 6 76.01 32.05 -11.91
CA LEU A 6 75.46 30.73 -12.26
C LEU A 6 75.68 29.81 -11.06
N LEU A 7 74.93 30.03 -9.98
CA LEU A 7 74.88 29.06 -8.86
C LEU A 7 73.65 29.23 -7.95
N ALA A 8 72.63 29.97 -8.38
CA ALA A 8 71.42 30.20 -7.57
C ALA A 8 70.24 29.29 -7.92
N LEU A 9 70.41 28.27 -8.77
CA LEU A 9 69.30 27.41 -9.19
C LEU A 9 69.07 26.10 -8.38
N PRO A 10 70.00 25.50 -7.62
CA PRO A 10 69.66 24.24 -6.94
C PRO A 10 69.04 24.44 -5.55
N ALA A 11 69.13 25.64 -4.96
CA ALA A 11 68.71 25.88 -3.58
C ALA A 11 67.19 26.06 -3.38
N LEU A 12 66.42 26.34 -4.44
CA LEU A 12 64.98 26.58 -4.33
C LEU A 12 64.12 25.29 -4.40
N ALA A 13 64.71 24.16 -4.78
CA ALA A 13 63.97 22.90 -4.94
C ALA A 13 63.70 22.15 -3.62
N LEU A 14 64.39 22.48 -2.52
CA LEU A 14 64.30 21.76 -1.24
C LEU A 14 63.24 22.29 -0.26
N LEU A 15 62.63 23.45 -0.53
CA LEU A 15 61.59 24.04 0.33
C LEU A 15 60.16 23.63 -0.05
N LEU A 16 60.01 22.79 -1.08
CA LEU A 16 58.72 22.17 -1.47
C LEU A 16 58.46 20.82 -0.78
N ALA A 17 59.26 20.44 0.23
CA ALA A 17 58.89 19.39 1.18
C ALA A 17 57.75 19.88 2.08
N GLY A 18 56.58 20.08 1.47
CA GLY A 18 55.34 20.30 2.19
C GLY A 18 55.13 19.16 3.17
N CYS A 19 54.87 19.49 4.43
CA CYS A 19 54.37 18.56 5.41
C CYS A 19 53.06 17.97 4.87
N GLY A 20 53.16 16.80 4.24
CA GLY A 20 52.02 16.09 3.68
C GLY A 20 51.06 15.73 4.80
N ILE A 21 50.00 16.50 4.95
CA ILE A 21 48.80 16.02 5.63
C ILE A 21 48.33 14.84 4.78
N ARG A 22 48.62 13.62 5.23
CA ARG A 22 47.99 12.45 4.64
C ARG A 22 46.50 12.59 4.94
N PRO A 23 45.63 12.66 3.93
CA PRO A 23 44.21 12.53 4.19
C PRO A 23 44.04 11.16 4.85
N THR A 24 43.66 11.15 6.12
CA THR A 24 43.09 9.95 6.74
C THR A 24 41.72 9.81 6.12
N GLU A 25 41.67 9.12 4.99
CA GLU A 25 40.44 8.68 4.35
C GLU A 25 39.79 7.71 5.33
N VAL A 26 38.84 8.22 6.12
CA VAL A 26 37.97 7.38 6.93
C VAL A 26 37.06 6.66 5.92
N PRO A 27 37.01 5.32 5.88
CA PRO A 27 36.05 4.61 5.07
C PRO A 27 34.66 4.90 5.63
N THR A 28 34.03 5.98 5.18
CA THR A 28 32.62 6.21 5.46
C THR A 28 31.84 5.35 4.50
N ASP A 29 31.91 4.03 4.71
CA ASP A 29 30.94 3.06 4.21
C ASP A 29 29.70 3.08 5.12
N PHE A 30 29.22 4.30 5.40
CA PHE A 30 27.86 4.50 5.88
C PHE A 30 27.03 4.48 4.61
N GLY A 31 26.54 3.29 4.24
CA GLY A 31 25.56 3.12 3.17
C GLY A 31 24.53 4.26 3.21
N GLY A 32 24.12 4.74 2.03
CA GLY A 32 23.41 6.01 1.86
C GLY A 32 22.37 6.29 2.95
N ALA A 33 22.27 7.55 3.40
CA ALA A 33 21.34 7.95 4.47
C ALA A 33 19.93 7.39 4.19
N PRO A 34 19.31 6.62 5.12
CA PRO A 34 17.99 6.08 4.90
C PRO A 34 17.00 7.22 4.61
N SER A 35 16.23 7.06 3.53
CA SER A 35 15.21 8.00 3.11
C SER A 35 14.18 8.18 4.22
N ARG A 36 13.77 9.44 4.44
CA ARG A 36 12.81 9.86 5.47
C ARG A 36 11.37 9.55 5.01
N VAL A 37 11.11 8.24 4.90
CA VAL A 37 9.89 7.46 4.59
C VAL A 37 8.75 8.17 3.85
N PRO A 38 8.52 7.84 2.56
CA PRO A 38 7.29 8.18 1.87
C PRO A 38 6.33 7.01 1.64
N CYS A 39 6.77 5.75 1.81
CA CYS A 39 6.08 4.62 2.45
C CYS A 39 6.95 3.36 2.38
N SER A 40 6.66 2.50 3.34
CA SER A 40 6.85 1.05 3.44
C SER A 40 7.31 0.89 4.85
N LEU A 41 6.47 0.33 5.70
CA LEU A 41 6.97 -0.67 6.64
C LEU A 41 5.83 -1.62 6.96
N THR A 42 6.07 -2.89 6.67
CA THR A 42 5.20 -3.98 7.09
C THR A 42 6.05 -4.99 7.82
N GLN A 43 6.05 -4.92 9.15
CA GLN A 43 6.29 -6.10 9.96
C GLN A 43 5.19 -6.17 11.01
N PRO A 44 4.22 -7.10 10.87
CA PRO A 44 3.35 -7.42 11.97
C PRO A 44 4.23 -7.91 13.13
N ASP A 45 3.88 -7.59 14.38
CA ASP A 45 4.46 -8.27 15.55
C ASP A 45 4.05 -9.75 15.49
N GLN A 46 4.74 -10.52 14.64
CA GLN A 46 4.35 -11.86 14.18
C GLN A 46 4.31 -12.88 15.32
N ALA A 47 4.99 -12.61 16.44
CA ALA A 47 5.11 -13.55 17.55
C ALA A 47 3.93 -13.54 18.54
N THR A 48 3.08 -12.49 18.56
CA THR A 48 1.98 -12.40 19.56
C THR A 48 0.59 -12.17 18.98
N GLN A 49 0.47 -11.95 17.66
CA GLN A 49 -0.83 -11.68 17.01
C GLN A 49 -1.38 -12.85 16.19
N ALA A 50 -0.52 -13.79 15.77
CA ALA A 50 -0.91 -15.00 15.04
C ALA A 50 -1.87 -15.92 15.82
N GLU A 51 -1.92 -15.78 17.15
CA GLU A 51 -2.83 -16.53 18.04
C GLU A 51 -4.28 -15.98 18.05
N ARG A 52 -4.61 -14.87 17.34
CA ARG A 52 -5.92 -14.17 17.49
C ARG A 52 -6.68 -13.76 16.22
N GLY A 53 -6.28 -14.21 15.02
CA GLY A 53 -7.04 -13.94 13.79
C GLY A 53 -6.33 -14.34 12.50
N VAL A 54 -6.96 -14.07 11.35
CA VAL A 54 -6.45 -14.35 10.02
C VAL A 54 -5.64 -13.14 9.52
N PRO A 55 -4.35 -13.30 9.16
CA PRO A 55 -3.58 -12.24 8.54
C PRO A 55 -4.15 -11.92 7.15
N VAL A 56 -4.33 -10.64 6.86
CA VAL A 56 -4.86 -10.17 5.58
C VAL A 56 -4.10 -8.92 5.13
N GLN A 57 -4.19 -8.60 3.85
CA GLN A 57 -3.64 -7.35 3.31
C GLN A 57 -4.77 -6.37 2.99
N VAL A 58 -4.51 -5.09 3.24
CA VAL A 58 -5.37 -3.98 2.80
C VAL A 58 -4.56 -3.01 1.95
N PHE A 59 -5.20 -2.38 0.97
CA PHE A 59 -4.56 -1.41 0.09
C PHE A 59 -4.76 0.01 0.59
N LEU A 60 -3.73 0.58 1.21
CA LEU A 60 -3.70 1.99 1.63
C LEU A 60 -3.09 2.88 0.55
N LEU A 61 -3.44 4.16 0.59
CA LEU A 61 -2.80 5.15 -0.26
C LEU A 61 -1.42 5.49 0.28
N CYS A 62 -0.46 5.46 -0.62
CA CYS A 62 0.90 5.90 -0.43
C CYS A 62 1.25 6.93 -1.51
N GLY A 63 1.26 8.21 -1.14
CA GLY A 63 1.37 9.28 -2.13
C GLY A 63 0.24 9.19 -3.16
N SER A 64 0.58 8.88 -4.42
CA SER A 64 -0.37 8.76 -5.53
C SER A 64 -0.75 7.33 -5.90
N SER A 65 -0.25 6.32 -5.20
CA SER A 65 -0.41 4.90 -5.54
C SER A 65 -0.95 4.10 -4.36
N LEU A 66 -1.49 2.90 -4.62
CA LEU A 66 -1.88 1.95 -3.60
C LEU A 66 -0.68 1.07 -3.19
N ALA A 67 -0.56 0.80 -1.90
CA ALA A 67 0.42 -0.12 -1.33
C ALA A 67 -0.24 -1.00 -0.27
N THR A 68 0.23 -2.25 -0.16
CA THR A 68 -0.31 -3.22 0.79
C THR A 68 0.20 -2.97 2.20
N VAL A 69 -0.67 -3.20 3.18
CA VAL A 69 -0.34 -3.17 4.60
C VAL A 69 -1.00 -4.36 5.27
N ASP A 70 -0.24 -5.06 6.10
CA ASP A 70 -0.73 -6.22 6.85
C ASP A 70 -1.69 -5.79 7.96
N ARG A 71 -2.75 -6.59 8.10
CA ARG A 71 -3.81 -6.46 9.09
C ARG A 71 -4.18 -7.84 9.61
N VAL A 72 -5.00 -7.85 10.66
CA VAL A 72 -5.55 -9.08 11.23
C VAL A 72 -7.07 -8.93 11.30
N VAL A 73 -7.78 -9.86 10.67
CA VAL A 73 -9.25 -9.94 10.73
C VAL A 73 -9.64 -11.15 11.56
N ARG A 74 -10.63 -10.98 12.44
CA ARG A 74 -11.20 -12.10 13.20
C ARG A 74 -12.28 -12.76 12.38
N VAL A 75 -12.12 -14.04 12.08
CA VAL A 75 -13.11 -14.84 11.38
C VAL A 75 -13.63 -15.91 12.33
N PRO A 76 -14.93 -15.94 12.65
CA PRO A 76 -15.51 -17.03 13.42
C PRO A 76 -15.43 -18.35 12.64
N GLU A 77 -14.86 -19.37 13.29
CA GLU A 77 -14.79 -20.74 12.77
C GLU A 77 -16.20 -21.34 12.56
N GLY A 78 -16.33 -22.29 11.64
CA GLY A 78 -17.58 -23.05 11.44
C GLY A 78 -18.75 -22.29 10.79
N THR A 79 -18.50 -21.11 10.20
CA THR A 79 -19.50 -20.37 9.42
C THR A 79 -19.69 -20.96 8.02
N ALA A 80 -20.92 -20.97 7.49
CA ALA A 80 -21.17 -21.38 6.10
C ALA A 80 -20.45 -20.43 5.12
N ASP A 81 -19.95 -20.94 4.00
CA ASP A 81 -19.01 -20.22 3.12
C ASP A 81 -19.52 -18.86 2.63
N ALA A 82 -20.79 -18.77 2.20
CA ALA A 82 -21.39 -17.51 1.77
C ALA A 82 -21.46 -16.48 2.91
N ARG A 83 -21.79 -16.92 4.14
CA ARG A 83 -21.82 -16.04 5.32
C ARG A 83 -20.41 -15.66 5.76
N ARG A 84 -19.45 -16.58 5.62
CA ARG A 84 -18.03 -16.34 5.90
C ARG A 84 -17.48 -15.25 5.00
N ARG A 85 -17.77 -15.27 3.69
CA ARG A 85 -17.34 -14.21 2.74
C ARG A 85 -17.77 -12.81 3.20
N VAL A 86 -19.04 -12.65 3.57
CA VAL A 86 -19.55 -11.34 4.04
C VAL A 86 -18.87 -10.91 5.34
N ILE A 87 -18.64 -11.83 6.28
CA ILE A 87 -17.93 -11.52 7.54
C ILE A 87 -16.48 -11.08 7.26
N VAL A 88 -15.78 -11.79 6.37
CA VAL A 88 -14.41 -11.45 5.97
C VAL A 88 -14.38 -10.09 5.27
N ALA A 89 -15.29 -9.85 4.31
CA ALA A 89 -15.41 -8.57 3.62
C ALA A 89 -15.68 -7.42 4.59
N GLN A 90 -16.59 -7.60 5.55
CA GLN A 90 -16.89 -6.60 6.58
C GLN A 90 -15.65 -6.30 7.42
N GLY A 91 -14.95 -7.34 7.88
CA GLY A 91 -13.70 -7.17 8.63
C GLY A 91 -12.61 -6.46 7.82
N LEU A 92 -12.47 -6.75 6.53
CA LEU A 92 -11.53 -6.06 5.65
C LEU A 92 -11.87 -4.58 5.47
N LEU A 93 -13.15 -4.25 5.24
CA LEU A 93 -13.59 -2.87 5.14
C LEU A 93 -13.36 -2.09 6.43
N GLU A 94 -13.56 -2.72 7.59
CA GLU A 94 -13.25 -2.12 8.89
C GLU A 94 -11.76 -1.86 9.05
N GLN A 95 -10.89 -2.81 8.70
CA GLN A 95 -9.44 -2.62 8.75
C GLN A 95 -8.96 -1.56 7.76
N LEU A 96 -9.59 -1.48 6.58
CA LEU A 96 -9.25 -0.52 5.52
C LEU A 96 -9.71 0.91 5.85
N ALA A 97 -10.88 1.05 6.49
CA ALA A 97 -11.42 2.34 6.92
C ALA A 97 -10.87 2.82 8.27
N ALA A 98 -10.19 1.95 9.01
CA ALA A 98 -9.51 2.31 10.25
C ALA A 98 -8.48 3.41 9.97
N GLN A 99 -8.34 4.33 10.93
CA GLN A 99 -7.30 5.34 10.84
C GLN A 99 -5.93 4.63 10.80
N PRO A 100 -5.05 4.95 9.83
CA PRO A 100 -3.72 4.38 9.81
C PRO A 100 -3.02 4.61 11.16
N SER A 101 -2.17 3.68 11.59
CA SER A 101 -1.44 3.79 12.85
C SER A 101 -0.52 5.02 12.86
N ALA A 102 0.00 5.41 14.03
CA ALA A 102 0.89 6.57 14.11
C ALA A 102 2.15 6.40 13.25
N SER A 103 2.71 5.19 13.17
CA SER A 103 3.86 4.88 12.32
C SER A 103 3.50 4.91 10.83
N GLU A 104 2.33 4.41 10.46
CA GLU A 104 1.83 4.46 9.08
C GLU A 104 1.56 5.88 8.61
N GLN A 105 0.93 6.71 9.44
CA GLN A 105 0.71 8.12 9.14
C GLN A 105 2.05 8.86 9.00
N ALA A 106 3.01 8.61 9.89
CA ALA A 106 4.36 9.16 9.78
C ALA A 106 5.09 8.71 8.51
N ALA A 107 4.77 7.52 8.00
CA ALA A 107 5.28 7.00 6.74
C ALA A 107 4.49 7.48 5.49
N GLY A 108 3.42 8.25 5.67
CA GLY A 108 2.62 8.83 4.57
C GLY A 108 1.40 8.01 4.13
N TYR A 109 1.04 6.94 4.84
CA TYR A 109 -0.15 6.17 4.51
C TYR A 109 -1.45 6.88 4.86
N THR A 110 -2.43 6.80 3.96
CA THR A 110 -3.77 7.37 4.15
C THR A 110 -4.86 6.41 3.68
N THR A 111 -6.10 6.66 4.11
CA THR A 111 -7.29 5.96 3.62
C THR A 111 -8.39 6.96 3.32
N HIS A 112 -9.11 6.73 2.23
CA HIS A 112 -10.28 7.51 1.80
C HIS A 112 -11.59 6.74 2.02
N VAL A 113 -11.51 5.51 2.52
CA VAL A 113 -12.69 4.67 2.75
C VAL A 113 -13.48 5.22 3.94
N PRO A 114 -14.78 5.53 3.78
CA PRO A 114 -15.60 6.03 4.87
C PRO A 114 -15.64 5.05 6.04
N ARG A 115 -15.46 5.56 7.26
CA ARG A 115 -15.69 4.76 8.47
C ARG A 115 -17.15 4.31 8.54
N GLY A 116 -17.35 3.07 8.99
CA GLY A 116 -18.69 2.51 9.12
C GLY A 116 -19.34 2.11 7.80
N LEU A 117 -18.59 2.07 6.69
CA LEU A 117 -19.08 1.44 5.46
C LEU A 117 -19.39 -0.03 5.74
N THR A 118 -20.64 -0.42 5.54
CA THR A 118 -21.11 -1.78 5.78
C THR A 118 -21.12 -2.60 4.50
N VAL A 119 -21.06 -3.92 4.64
CA VAL A 119 -21.30 -4.88 3.55
C VAL A 119 -22.36 -5.90 3.94
N ALA A 120 -23.24 -6.22 3.01
CA ALA A 120 -24.22 -7.28 3.09
C ALA A 120 -24.01 -8.30 1.96
N GLY A 121 -24.68 -9.44 2.08
CA GLY A 121 -24.68 -10.45 1.02
C GLY A 121 -25.55 -10.05 -0.19
N PRO A 122 -25.65 -10.95 -1.19
CA PRO A 122 -26.44 -10.74 -2.38
C PRO A 122 -27.93 -10.54 -2.09
N HIS A 123 -28.59 -9.73 -2.93
CA HIS A 123 -30.04 -9.76 -3.08
C HIS A 123 -30.47 -11.02 -3.85
N PRO A 124 -31.77 -11.41 -3.83
CA PRO A 124 -32.23 -12.66 -4.46
C PRO A 124 -31.95 -12.84 -5.97
N LYS A 125 -31.62 -11.76 -6.69
CA LYS A 125 -31.31 -11.78 -8.13
C LYS A 125 -29.84 -11.52 -8.43
N ASP A 126 -29.04 -11.35 -7.40
CA ASP A 126 -27.61 -11.09 -7.56
C ASP A 126 -26.84 -12.40 -7.70
N PRO A 127 -25.67 -12.38 -8.36
CA PRO A 127 -24.68 -13.45 -8.24
C PRO A 127 -24.36 -13.79 -6.77
N GLU A 128 -24.11 -15.06 -6.46
CA GLU A 128 -23.89 -15.54 -5.07
C GLU A 128 -22.65 -14.93 -4.37
N ASP A 129 -21.70 -14.43 -5.14
CA ASP A 129 -20.47 -13.78 -4.68
C ASP A 129 -20.63 -12.26 -4.49
N THR A 130 -21.81 -11.70 -4.75
CA THR A 130 -22.05 -10.25 -4.65
C THR A 130 -21.91 -9.75 -3.22
N LEU A 131 -21.15 -8.67 -3.08
CA LEU A 131 -21.03 -7.88 -1.86
C LEU A 131 -21.79 -6.55 -2.02
N ARG A 132 -22.86 -6.37 -1.26
CA ARG A 132 -23.70 -5.17 -1.27
C ARG A 132 -23.17 -4.14 -0.27
N LEU A 133 -22.55 -3.08 -0.78
CA LEU A 133 -22.05 -1.99 0.05
C LEU A 133 -23.21 -1.14 0.59
N GLY A 134 -23.05 -0.58 1.79
CA GLY A 134 -24.01 0.37 2.38
C GLY A 134 -24.10 1.71 1.63
N ALA A 135 -23.25 1.93 0.63
CA ALA A 135 -23.27 3.06 -0.29
C ALA A 135 -23.10 2.56 -1.73
N ALA A 136 -23.69 3.26 -2.70
CA ALA A 136 -23.49 2.92 -4.10
C ALA A 136 -22.00 3.03 -4.47
N PRO A 137 -21.38 2.03 -5.13
CA PRO A 137 -19.97 2.10 -5.53
C PRO A 137 -19.62 3.37 -6.32
N ALA A 138 -20.54 3.81 -7.19
CA ALA A 138 -20.38 5.03 -7.99
C ALA A 138 -20.47 6.35 -7.19
N ALA A 139 -20.97 6.31 -5.95
CA ALA A 139 -21.03 7.48 -5.06
C ALA A 139 -19.76 7.64 -4.21
N LEU A 140 -18.88 6.64 -4.18
CA LEU A 140 -17.60 6.70 -3.50
C LEU A 140 -16.61 7.56 -4.29
N SER A 141 -15.66 8.18 -3.59
CA SER A 141 -14.53 8.84 -4.27
C SER A 141 -13.71 7.83 -5.08
N ALA A 142 -13.03 8.29 -6.13
CA ALA A 142 -12.18 7.42 -6.96
C ALA A 142 -11.16 6.64 -6.12
N TYR A 143 -10.50 7.32 -5.18
CA TYR A 143 -9.58 6.69 -4.23
C TYR A 143 -10.25 5.64 -3.35
N ALA A 144 -11.40 5.96 -2.74
CA ALA A 144 -12.11 5.01 -1.88
C ALA A 144 -12.54 3.76 -2.65
N LEU A 145 -13.11 3.92 -3.85
CA LEU A 145 -13.51 2.80 -4.68
C LEU A 145 -12.30 1.93 -5.10
N ALA A 146 -11.19 2.54 -5.50
CA ALA A 146 -9.97 1.82 -5.84
C ALA A 146 -9.41 1.01 -4.66
N GLN A 147 -9.35 1.61 -3.46
CA GLN A 147 -8.90 0.92 -2.25
C GLN A 147 -9.78 -0.28 -1.89
N ILE A 148 -11.11 -0.12 -2.00
CA ILE A 148 -12.07 -1.20 -1.73
C ILE A 148 -11.92 -2.33 -2.74
N VAL A 149 -11.93 -2.02 -4.04
CA VAL A 149 -11.80 -3.01 -5.11
C VAL A 149 -10.52 -3.81 -4.92
N CYS A 150 -9.38 -3.14 -4.78
CA CYS A 150 -8.10 -3.83 -4.65
C CYS A 150 -7.97 -4.66 -3.36
N THR A 151 -8.53 -4.19 -2.25
CA THR A 151 -8.52 -4.97 -0.99
C THR A 151 -9.40 -6.22 -1.08
N LEU A 152 -10.61 -6.09 -1.62
CA LEU A 152 -11.53 -7.23 -1.66
C LEU A 152 -11.14 -8.25 -2.74
N SER A 153 -10.65 -7.80 -3.90
CA SER A 153 -10.18 -8.67 -4.97
C SER A 153 -8.95 -9.53 -4.60
N ASP A 154 -8.09 -9.04 -3.71
CA ASP A 154 -6.89 -9.75 -3.24
C ASP A 154 -7.14 -10.61 -1.98
N SER A 155 -8.40 -10.85 -1.65
CA SER A 155 -8.80 -11.50 -0.40
C SER A 155 -9.63 -12.75 -0.62
N ALA A 156 -9.77 -13.56 0.43
CA ALA A 156 -10.68 -14.70 0.47
C ALA A 156 -12.18 -14.32 0.35
N ALA A 157 -12.52 -13.02 0.32
CA ALA A 157 -13.87 -12.57 0.04
C ALA A 157 -14.22 -12.61 -1.47
N ALA A 158 -13.22 -12.69 -2.35
CA ALA A 158 -13.38 -12.82 -3.80
C ALA A 158 -13.34 -14.29 -4.26
N GLU A 159 -13.73 -14.54 -5.51
CA GLU A 159 -13.67 -15.87 -6.14
C GLU A 159 -12.25 -16.30 -6.55
N GLY A 160 -11.24 -15.45 -6.32
CA GLY A 160 -9.84 -15.73 -6.64
C GLY A 160 -9.43 -15.42 -8.07
N ASP A 161 -10.33 -14.85 -8.87
CA ASP A 161 -10.07 -14.38 -10.25
C ASP A 161 -9.43 -12.97 -10.30
N GLY A 162 -9.11 -12.39 -9.14
CA GLY A 162 -8.58 -11.03 -9.04
C GLY A 162 -9.64 -9.93 -9.23
N SER A 163 -10.93 -10.29 -9.17
CA SER A 163 -12.05 -9.37 -9.28
C SER A 163 -12.95 -9.43 -8.04
N VAL A 164 -13.89 -8.49 -7.92
CA VAL A 164 -14.92 -8.51 -6.88
C VAL A 164 -16.24 -8.00 -7.43
N VAL A 165 -17.35 -8.68 -7.13
CA VAL A 165 -18.68 -8.24 -7.50
C VAL A 165 -19.25 -7.31 -6.41
N LEU A 166 -19.42 -6.03 -6.75
CA LEU A 166 -19.93 -5.01 -5.83
C LEU A 166 -21.27 -4.44 -6.32
N GLY A 167 -22.21 -4.32 -5.40
CA GLY A 167 -23.48 -3.61 -5.59
C GLY A 167 -23.67 -2.50 -4.56
N GLY A 168 -24.55 -1.54 -4.88
CA GLY A 168 -25.05 -0.56 -3.90
C GLY A 168 -26.20 -1.13 -3.05
N PRO A 169 -26.71 -0.37 -2.08
CA PRO A 169 -27.82 -0.81 -1.23
C PRO A 169 -29.18 -0.85 -1.96
N ASP A 170 -29.25 -0.24 -3.15
CA ASP A 170 -30.44 -0.23 -3.99
C ASP A 170 -30.54 -1.49 -4.87
N ALA A 171 -31.56 -1.54 -5.72
CA ALA A 171 -31.80 -2.63 -6.65
C ALA A 171 -30.97 -2.52 -7.95
N ALA A 172 -30.00 -1.60 -8.03
CA ALA A 172 -29.15 -1.50 -9.22
C ALA A 172 -28.34 -2.80 -9.40
N ALA A 173 -28.12 -3.18 -10.66
CA ALA A 173 -27.37 -4.38 -11.00
C ALA A 173 -25.94 -4.28 -10.43
N PRO A 174 -25.44 -5.33 -9.76
CA PRO A 174 -24.07 -5.35 -9.28
C PRO A 174 -23.10 -5.41 -10.45
N ARG A 175 -21.86 -5.01 -10.19
CA ARG A 175 -20.79 -4.98 -11.19
C ARG A 175 -19.58 -5.74 -10.71
N ARG A 176 -18.95 -6.50 -11.60
CA ARG A 176 -17.64 -7.12 -11.36
C ARG A 176 -16.58 -6.06 -11.61
N TYR A 177 -15.75 -5.79 -10.60
CA TYR A 177 -14.66 -4.82 -10.65
C TYR A 177 -13.31 -5.53 -10.60
N GLU A 178 -12.35 -5.03 -11.37
CA GLU A 178 -11.00 -5.59 -11.41
C GLU A 178 -9.99 -4.65 -10.75
N CYS A 179 -9.07 -5.23 -9.98
CA CYS A 179 -7.91 -4.49 -9.45
C CYS A 179 -6.70 -4.67 -10.38
N THR A 180 -6.61 -3.81 -11.39
CA THR A 180 -5.46 -3.80 -12.32
C THR A 180 -4.26 -3.06 -11.73
N ASP A 181 -3.07 -3.33 -12.26
CA ASP A 181 -1.85 -2.58 -11.88
C ASP A 181 -1.96 -1.09 -12.19
N ASP A 182 -2.67 -0.73 -13.26
CA ASP A 182 -2.96 0.66 -13.62
C ASP A 182 -3.85 1.35 -12.59
N LEU A 183 -4.83 0.62 -12.04
CA LEU A 183 -5.67 1.11 -10.95
C LEU A 183 -4.84 1.29 -9.68
N ARG A 184 -3.98 0.33 -9.34
CA ARG A 184 -3.07 0.42 -8.17
C ARG A 184 -2.11 1.59 -8.30
N SER A 185 -1.62 1.88 -9.49
CA SER A 185 -0.63 2.94 -9.74
C SER A 185 -1.25 4.34 -9.76
N ARG A 186 -2.54 4.47 -10.13
CA ARG A 186 -3.22 5.76 -10.34
C ARG A 186 -4.68 5.75 -9.83
N PRO A 187 -4.94 5.37 -8.57
CA PRO A 187 -6.30 5.18 -8.02
C PRO A 187 -7.18 6.44 -8.04
N GLY A 188 -6.60 7.63 -8.09
CA GLY A 188 -7.35 8.89 -8.12
C GLY A 188 -7.91 9.27 -9.49
N THR A 189 -7.34 8.71 -10.57
CA THR A 189 -7.66 9.10 -11.95
C THR A 189 -8.06 7.91 -12.83
N THR A 190 -7.66 6.70 -12.47
CA THR A 190 -8.04 5.47 -13.15
C THR A 190 -9.32 4.93 -12.53
N LYS A 191 -10.40 4.84 -13.32
CA LYS A 191 -11.60 4.14 -12.88
C LYS A 191 -11.35 2.63 -12.92
N PRO A 192 -11.73 1.86 -11.89
CA PRO A 192 -11.65 0.40 -11.95
C PRO A 192 -12.46 -0.13 -13.15
N PRO A 193 -11.86 -0.99 -14.00
CA PRO A 193 -12.61 -1.68 -15.04
C PRO A 193 -13.78 -2.44 -14.41
N SER A 194 -14.94 -2.39 -15.06
CA SER A 194 -16.08 -3.16 -14.58
C SER A 194 -17.08 -3.55 -15.66
N THR A 195 -17.65 -4.74 -15.47
CA THR A 195 -18.75 -5.28 -16.26
C THR A 195 -19.97 -5.49 -15.37
N GLU A 196 -21.16 -5.49 -15.95
CA GLU A 196 -22.37 -5.88 -15.21
C GLU A 196 -22.26 -7.36 -14.85
N ALA A 197 -22.57 -7.70 -13.59
CA ALA A 197 -22.55 -9.07 -13.12
C ALA A 197 -23.98 -9.63 -13.18
N THR A 198 -24.15 -10.73 -13.91
CA THR A 198 -25.43 -11.44 -14.04
C THR A 198 -25.40 -12.71 -13.20
N ALA A 199 -26.51 -13.03 -12.54
CA ALA A 199 -26.68 -14.35 -11.95
C ALA A 199 -26.60 -15.41 -13.06
N GLU A 200 -25.78 -16.44 -12.84
CA GLU A 200 -25.67 -17.60 -13.74
C GLU A 200 -26.80 -18.61 -13.50
#